data_AF-A0A1H8V551-F1
#
_entry.id   AF-A0A1H8V551-F1
#
_cell.length_a   1.000
_cell.length_b   1.000
_cell.length_c   1.000
_cell.angle_alpha   90.00
_cell.angle_beta   90.00
_cell.angle_gamma   90.00
#
_symmetry.space_group_name_H-M   'P 1'
#
loop_
_entity.id
_entity.type
_entity.pdbx_description
1 polymer ?
#
loop_
_entity_poly.entity_id
_entity_poly.type
_entity_poly.pdbx_seq_one_letter_code
_entity_poly.pdbx_strand_id
1 'polypeptide(L)'
;MWSINEPSLRPWTTDPIVPDEILYEFNGPLTFTASFGPFDALFHHIGRRENSNFYAVVQSNEQTVEALQSGALSIRGALSCRTIWIVDLDLTFAVQRYWICDQDDFPEKLMPARNVPLYASMEQAPDSLEEANAYFSIAFRGERLANKSIPFNLLKSLIDDSYEAARRLLSPAFMAGAKSATFDFPARAIPGSLILALDEPRINDALLRRRTAESPLSVEDAQASFIEQRDLFFQETAELVAKANSGQLSDSLAEERFALLDNLQQIIPSDQNRIESVVFSAREGNSVLSVAVNERAGTTMHRAFKRIEKKAVTDVGRVEIVNSPSKTFVYRSSRGKQVTCYVSPEEFQTLEESGKLQIGALVRVKGHLAKRPQRDQMTSEGQPDITVPPRTSRG
;
A
#
# COMPACT_ATOMS: atom_id res chain seq x y z
N MET A 1 2.19 -17.91 26.31
CA MET A 1 3.14 -18.37 25.27
C MET A 1 3.33 -19.87 25.41
N TRP A 2 2.89 -20.62 24.41
CA TRP A 2 2.90 -22.09 24.41
C TRP A 2 4.31 -22.69 24.50
N SER A 3 4.40 -23.89 25.08
CA SER A 3 5.59 -24.72 25.13
C SER A 3 5.25 -26.20 25.01
N ILE A 4 6.14 -26.99 24.40
CA ILE A 4 6.00 -28.45 24.28
C ILE A 4 5.89 -29.18 25.64
N ASN A 5 6.34 -28.54 26.72
CA ASN A 5 6.25 -29.08 28.08
C ASN A 5 4.86 -28.85 28.73
N GLU A 6 3.97 -28.09 28.08
CA GLU A 6 2.60 -27.91 28.55
C GLU A 6 1.80 -29.22 28.40
N PRO A 7 0.79 -29.46 29.26
CA PRO A 7 -0.06 -30.64 29.18
C PRO A 7 -0.67 -30.78 27.78
N SER A 8 -0.34 -31.88 27.10
CA SER A 8 -0.92 -32.21 25.80
C SER A 8 -2.25 -32.94 25.97
N LEU A 9 -3.12 -32.79 24.98
CA LEU A 9 -4.35 -33.56 24.86
C LEU A 9 -4.07 -34.90 24.16
N ARG A 10 -4.93 -35.88 24.45
CA ARG A 10 -4.89 -37.20 23.79
C ARG A 10 -5.22 -37.06 22.31
N PRO A 11 -4.74 -37.95 21.43
CA PRO A 11 -5.12 -37.95 20.01
C PRO A 11 -6.63 -37.80 19.80
N TRP A 12 -7.02 -36.91 18.89
CA TRP A 12 -8.44 -36.74 18.53
C TRP A 12 -8.93 -37.80 17.53
N THR A 13 -8.01 -38.55 16.92
CA THR A 13 -8.28 -39.65 15.97
C THR A 13 -7.35 -40.81 16.27
N THR A 14 -7.80 -42.03 15.98
CA THR A 14 -6.98 -43.26 15.99
C THR A 14 -6.40 -43.57 14.62
N ASP A 15 -7.01 -43.06 13.56
CA ASP A 15 -6.57 -43.29 12.19
C ASP A 15 -5.52 -42.25 11.79
N PRO A 16 -4.50 -42.65 11.01
CA PRO A 16 -3.54 -41.70 10.45
C PRO A 16 -4.22 -40.60 9.62
N ILE A 17 -3.67 -39.39 9.70
CA ILE A 17 -4.11 -38.27 8.85
C ILE A 17 -3.70 -38.57 7.41
N VAL A 18 -4.66 -38.59 6.51
CA VAL A 18 -4.42 -38.72 5.07
C VAL A 18 -4.51 -37.31 4.47
N PRO A 19 -3.43 -36.78 3.88
CA PRO A 19 -3.50 -35.51 3.15
C PRO A 19 -4.48 -35.62 1.99
N ASP A 20 -5.42 -34.69 1.91
CA ASP A 20 -6.33 -34.56 0.76
C ASP A 20 -5.58 -33.93 -0.42
N GLU A 21 -4.84 -32.84 -0.15
CA GLU A 21 -4.00 -32.16 -1.14
C GLU A 21 -2.68 -31.70 -0.51
N ILE A 22 -1.55 -32.03 -1.15
CA ILE A 22 -0.23 -31.56 -0.74
C ILE A 22 0.09 -30.28 -1.51
N LEU A 23 0.02 -29.14 -0.81
CA LEU A 23 0.24 -27.81 -1.40
C LEU A 23 1.73 -27.51 -1.61
N TYR A 24 2.58 -27.98 -0.68
CA TYR A 24 4.03 -27.84 -0.76
C TYR A 24 4.75 -29.03 -0.12
N GLU A 25 5.75 -29.57 -0.82
CA GLU A 25 6.51 -30.74 -0.42
C GLU A 25 8.02 -30.48 -0.50
N PHE A 26 8.74 -30.83 0.58
CA PHE A 26 10.20 -30.90 0.58
C PHE A 26 10.67 -31.89 1.64
N ASN A 27 11.17 -33.05 1.21
CA ASN A 27 11.45 -34.21 2.10
C ASN A 27 10.21 -34.65 2.91
N GLY A 28 9.04 -34.59 2.26
CA GLY A 28 7.73 -34.88 2.82
C GLY A 28 6.80 -33.65 2.80
N PRO A 29 5.50 -33.86 3.11
CA PRO A 29 4.50 -32.80 3.13
C PRO A 29 4.84 -31.72 4.17
N LEU A 30 5.09 -30.50 3.70
CA LEU A 30 5.33 -29.34 4.55
C LEU A 30 4.05 -28.53 4.75
N THR A 31 3.28 -28.34 3.69
CA THR A 31 1.97 -27.68 3.78
C THR A 31 0.96 -28.52 3.00
N PHE A 32 -0.13 -28.91 3.66
CA PHE A 32 -1.15 -29.76 3.04
C PHE A 32 -2.52 -29.51 3.69
N THR A 33 -3.58 -29.89 2.99
CA THR A 33 -4.94 -29.92 3.54
C THR A 33 -5.30 -31.34 3.94
N ALA A 34 -6.09 -31.48 5.00
CA ALA A 34 -6.71 -32.75 5.35
C ALA A 34 -8.03 -32.53 6.06
N SER A 35 -8.97 -33.42 5.81
CA SER A 35 -10.29 -33.47 6.43
C SER A 35 -10.26 -34.40 7.63
N PHE A 36 -10.79 -33.93 8.77
CA PHE A 36 -11.05 -34.80 9.91
C PHE A 36 -12.41 -34.51 10.54
N GLY A 37 -13.28 -35.51 10.54
CA GLY A 37 -14.69 -35.31 10.89
C GLY A 37 -15.35 -34.32 9.91
N PRO A 38 -16.03 -33.26 10.39
CA PRO A 38 -16.68 -32.26 9.54
C PRO A 38 -15.79 -31.05 9.20
N PHE A 39 -14.49 -31.09 9.52
CA PHE A 39 -13.60 -29.94 9.41
C PHE A 39 -12.53 -30.17 8.34
N ASP A 40 -12.38 -29.17 7.47
CA ASP A 40 -11.23 -29.04 6.59
C ASP A 40 -10.16 -28.22 7.30
N ALA A 41 -8.92 -28.72 7.28
CA ALA A 41 -7.83 -28.06 7.98
C ALA A 41 -6.59 -27.93 7.11
N LEU A 42 -5.88 -26.82 7.31
CA LEU A 42 -4.56 -26.57 6.75
C LEU A 42 -3.51 -26.97 7.77
N PHE A 43 -2.60 -27.85 7.38
CA PHE A 43 -1.45 -28.28 8.14
C PHE A 43 -0.20 -27.59 7.60
N HIS A 44 0.59 -26.98 8.47
CA HIS A 44 1.90 -26.40 8.13
C HIS A 44 2.99 -26.88 9.09
N HIS A 45 4.07 -27.44 8.56
CA HIS A 45 5.18 -27.98 9.33
C HIS A 45 5.93 -26.85 10.05
N ILE A 46 6.05 -26.96 11.37
CA ILE A 46 6.71 -25.97 12.23
C ILE A 46 7.95 -26.50 12.94
N GLY A 47 8.26 -27.80 12.79
CA GLY A 47 9.44 -28.39 13.38
C GLY A 47 9.43 -29.91 13.42
N ARG A 48 10.57 -30.48 13.80
CA ARG A 48 10.79 -31.92 13.94
C ARG A 48 11.52 -32.22 15.23
N ARG A 49 11.16 -33.32 15.90
CA ARG A 49 11.91 -33.87 17.03
C ARG A 49 11.91 -35.39 16.96
N GLU A 50 13.09 -35.99 17.00
CA GLU A 50 13.25 -37.46 16.94
C GLU A 50 12.50 -38.06 15.73
N ASN A 51 11.48 -38.89 15.98
CA ASN A 51 10.67 -39.56 14.97
C ASN A 51 9.29 -38.91 14.76
N SER A 52 9.13 -37.65 15.19
CA SER A 52 7.89 -36.89 15.11
C SER A 52 8.06 -35.56 14.38
N ASN A 53 7.02 -35.16 13.65
CA ASN A 53 6.87 -33.87 13.01
C ASN A 53 5.77 -33.06 13.72
N PHE A 54 6.02 -31.77 13.91
CA PHE A 54 5.04 -30.85 14.48
C PHE A 54 4.42 -30.01 13.39
N TYR A 55 3.09 -29.93 13.40
CA TYR A 55 2.32 -29.11 12.48
C TYR A 55 1.51 -28.08 13.24
N ALA A 56 1.51 -26.83 12.76
CA ALA A 56 0.48 -25.86 13.08
C ALA A 56 -0.73 -26.17 12.19
N VAL A 57 -1.90 -26.32 12.80
CA VAL A 57 -3.12 -26.74 12.14
C VAL A 57 -4.20 -25.73 12.46
N VAL A 58 -4.88 -25.25 11.43
CA VAL A 58 -6.00 -24.31 11.54
C VAL A 58 -7.15 -24.81 10.68
N GLN A 59 -8.37 -24.45 11.07
CA GLN A 59 -9.52 -24.67 10.21
C GLN A 59 -9.35 -23.80 8.96
N SER A 60 -9.56 -24.39 7.79
CA SER A 60 -9.44 -23.70 6.51
C SER A 60 -10.71 -23.87 5.69
N ASN A 61 -10.78 -23.19 4.56
CA ASN A 61 -11.82 -23.35 3.55
C ASN A 61 -11.21 -23.25 2.15
N GLU A 62 -11.99 -23.61 1.13
CA GLU A 62 -11.58 -23.60 -0.28
C GLU A 62 -11.00 -22.24 -0.69
N GLN A 63 -11.65 -21.14 -0.33
CA GLN A 63 -11.17 -19.77 -0.62
C GLN A 63 -9.77 -19.50 -0.08
N THR A 64 -9.47 -19.95 1.15
CA THR A 64 -8.16 -19.76 1.79
C THR A 64 -7.08 -20.58 1.07
N VAL A 65 -7.42 -21.82 0.69
CA VAL A 65 -6.51 -22.72 -0.03
C VAL A 65 -6.21 -22.17 -1.43
N GLU A 66 -7.23 -21.76 -2.18
CA GLU A 66 -7.09 -21.14 -3.50
C GLU A 66 -6.24 -19.85 -3.44
N ALA A 67 -6.47 -19.02 -2.42
CA ALA A 67 -5.70 -17.80 -2.23
C ALA A 67 -4.23 -18.09 -1.90
N LEU A 68 -3.96 -19.13 -1.10
CA LEU A 68 -2.59 -19.57 -0.80
C LEU A 68 -1.88 -20.13 -2.03
N GLN A 69 -2.57 -20.95 -2.83
CA GLN A 69 -2.04 -21.56 -4.06
C GLN A 69 -1.78 -20.55 -5.17
N SER A 70 -2.58 -19.48 -5.27
CA SER A 70 -2.41 -18.41 -6.25
C SER A 70 -1.42 -17.34 -5.83
N GLY A 71 -0.93 -17.38 -4.58
CA GLY A 71 -0.05 -16.35 -4.02
C GLY A 71 -0.78 -15.08 -3.56
N ALA A 72 -2.12 -15.10 -3.56
CA ALA A 72 -2.94 -14.02 -3.01
C ALA A 72 -2.96 -14.01 -1.46
N LEU A 73 -2.51 -15.08 -0.81
CA LEU A 73 -2.40 -15.18 0.65
C LEU A 73 -1.07 -15.82 1.05
N SER A 74 -0.43 -15.28 2.08
CA SER A 74 0.80 -15.82 2.64
C SER A 74 0.49 -17.05 3.50
N ILE A 75 1.49 -17.91 3.72
CA ILE A 75 1.35 -19.06 4.62
C ILE A 75 0.95 -18.58 6.02
N ARG A 76 1.57 -17.48 6.48
CA ARG A 76 1.24 -16.88 7.78
C ARG A 76 -0.19 -16.37 7.83
N GLY A 77 -0.68 -15.75 6.76
CA GLY A 77 -2.05 -15.28 6.65
C GLY A 77 -3.06 -16.42 6.69
N ALA A 78 -2.77 -17.53 6.00
CA ALA A 78 -3.58 -18.74 6.06
C ALA A 78 -3.63 -19.35 7.47
N LEU A 79 -2.58 -19.19 8.27
CA LEU A 79 -2.53 -19.63 9.68
C LEU A 79 -3.09 -18.58 10.67
N SER A 80 -3.53 -17.41 10.20
CA SER A 80 -3.99 -16.32 11.07
C SER A 80 -5.43 -16.52 11.52
N CYS A 81 -5.65 -17.55 12.33
CA CYS A 81 -6.91 -17.85 12.98
C CYS A 81 -6.78 -17.70 14.50
N ARG A 82 -7.88 -17.36 15.18
CA ARG A 82 -7.90 -17.20 16.64
C ARG A 82 -7.35 -18.43 17.37
N THR A 83 -7.71 -19.63 16.89
CA THR A 83 -7.31 -20.91 17.48
C THR A 83 -6.42 -21.67 16.53
N ILE A 84 -5.25 -22.08 17.02
CA ILE A 84 -4.26 -22.89 16.31
C ILE A 84 -4.07 -24.19 17.10
N TRP A 85 -4.16 -25.32 16.42
CA TRP A 85 -3.76 -26.61 16.99
C TRP A 85 -2.30 -26.88 16.66
N ILE A 86 -1.56 -27.37 17.64
CA ILE A 86 -0.22 -27.91 17.40
C ILE A 86 -0.34 -29.42 17.47
N VAL A 87 0.01 -30.11 16.39
CA VAL A 87 -0.20 -31.56 16.25
C VAL A 87 1.15 -32.25 16.11
N ASP A 88 1.40 -33.23 16.97
CA ASP A 88 2.55 -34.12 16.93
C ASP A 88 2.16 -35.36 16.10
N LEU A 89 2.72 -35.47 14.90
CA LEU A 89 2.50 -36.58 13.98
C LEU A 89 3.76 -37.45 13.89
N ASP A 90 3.59 -38.77 13.92
CA ASP A 90 4.71 -39.68 13.63
C ASP A 90 5.00 -39.77 12.11
N LEU A 91 5.95 -40.62 11.72
CA LEU A 91 6.33 -40.83 10.32
C LEU A 91 5.21 -41.44 9.45
N THR A 92 4.15 -41.97 10.07
CA THR A 92 2.98 -42.54 9.40
C THR A 92 1.79 -41.59 9.40
N PHE A 93 1.97 -40.35 9.85
CA PHE A 93 0.90 -39.36 10.05
C PHE A 93 -0.13 -39.74 11.13
N ALA A 94 0.20 -40.66 12.04
CA ALA A 94 -0.65 -40.94 13.19
C ALA A 94 -0.48 -39.83 14.24
N VAL A 95 -1.61 -39.33 14.75
CA VAL A 95 -1.64 -38.30 15.79
C VAL A 95 -1.18 -38.91 17.11
N GLN A 96 -0.05 -38.44 17.64
CA GLN A 96 0.47 -38.88 18.94
C GLN A 96 -0.11 -38.07 20.10
N ARG A 97 -0.28 -36.76 19.88
CA ARG A 97 -0.86 -35.79 20.83
C ARG A 97 -1.05 -34.44 20.14
N TYR A 98 -1.79 -33.55 20.80
CA TYR A 98 -1.95 -32.18 20.31
C TYR A 98 -2.10 -31.16 21.45
N TRP A 99 -1.99 -29.88 21.10
CA TRP A 99 -2.26 -28.73 21.96
C TRP A 99 -3.22 -27.77 21.28
N ILE A 100 -3.98 -27.02 22.06
CA ILE A 100 -4.82 -25.90 21.58
C ILE A 100 -4.14 -24.62 22.06
N CYS A 101 -3.89 -23.71 21.15
CA CYS A 101 -3.25 -22.43 21.43
C CYS A 101 -4.08 -21.30 20.84
N ASP A 102 -4.27 -20.20 21.58
CA ASP A 102 -4.71 -18.95 20.97
C ASP A 102 -3.55 -18.36 20.14
N GLN A 103 -3.85 -17.70 19.03
CA GLN A 103 -2.83 -17.08 18.16
C GLN A 103 -1.87 -16.17 18.92
N ASP A 104 -2.40 -15.39 19.88
CA ASP A 104 -1.65 -14.49 20.74
C ASP A 104 -0.62 -15.20 21.63
N ASP A 105 -0.84 -16.48 21.92
CA ASP A 105 0.04 -17.33 22.74
C ASP A 105 0.98 -18.20 21.89
N PHE A 106 0.78 -18.23 20.57
CA PHE A 106 1.61 -19.03 19.67
C PHE A 106 3.00 -18.39 19.53
N PRO A 107 4.11 -19.16 19.66
CA PRO A 107 5.44 -18.58 19.60
C PRO A 107 5.75 -17.98 18.23
N GLU A 108 6.07 -16.69 18.19
CA GLU A 108 6.38 -15.95 16.96
C GLU A 108 7.46 -16.63 16.10
N LYS A 109 8.46 -17.25 16.74
CA LYS A 109 9.55 -17.97 16.06
C LYS A 109 9.10 -19.22 15.29
N LEU A 110 7.91 -19.74 15.59
CA LEU A 110 7.32 -20.89 14.91
C LEU A 110 6.31 -20.46 13.84
N MET A 111 5.91 -19.17 13.83
CA MET A 111 5.06 -18.66 12.76
C MET A 111 5.89 -18.55 11.47
N PRO A 112 5.30 -18.82 10.31
CA PRO A 112 5.92 -18.48 9.04
C PRO A 112 6.28 -16.99 9.01
N ALA A 113 7.34 -16.68 8.28
CA ALA A 113 7.68 -15.30 8.00
C ALA A 113 6.52 -14.61 7.28
N ARG A 114 6.35 -13.32 7.59
CA ARG A 114 5.27 -12.50 7.02
C ARG A 114 5.47 -12.28 5.52
N ASN A 115 4.36 -12.15 4.81
CA ASN A 115 4.27 -12.04 3.35
C ASN A 115 4.98 -13.12 2.53
N VAL A 116 5.33 -14.25 3.14
CA VAL A 116 5.96 -15.34 2.40
C VAL A 116 4.87 -16.14 1.69
N PRO A 117 4.88 -16.17 0.34
CA PRO A 117 3.96 -16.99 -0.42
C PRO A 117 4.28 -18.47 -0.25
N LEU A 118 3.38 -19.32 -0.74
CA LEU A 118 3.57 -20.77 -0.73
C LEU A 118 4.78 -21.20 -1.58
N TYR A 119 4.98 -20.56 -2.75
CA TYR A 119 6.04 -20.91 -3.70
C TYR A 119 7.08 -19.79 -3.82
N ALA A 120 8.36 -20.17 -3.90
CA ALA A 120 9.47 -19.20 -4.03
C ALA A 120 9.47 -18.42 -5.36
N SER A 121 8.74 -18.88 -6.37
CA SER A 121 8.54 -18.15 -7.63
C SER A 121 7.61 -16.95 -7.50
N MET A 122 6.85 -16.87 -6.41
CA MET A 122 6.00 -15.73 -6.08
C MET A 122 6.83 -14.73 -5.26
N GLU A 123 6.70 -13.44 -5.55
CA GLU A 123 7.51 -12.43 -4.88
C GLU A 123 7.06 -12.18 -3.44
N GLN A 124 5.79 -11.80 -3.26
CA GLN A 124 5.19 -11.48 -1.97
C GLN A 124 3.69 -11.80 -1.98
N ALA A 125 3.16 -12.14 -0.80
CA ALA A 125 1.73 -12.38 -0.61
C ALA A 125 1.18 -11.59 0.60
N PRO A 126 -0.06 -11.09 0.57
CA PRO A 126 -0.75 -10.52 1.73
C PRO A 126 -0.80 -11.43 2.96
N ASP A 127 -0.86 -10.87 4.16
CA ASP A 127 -1.02 -11.65 5.41
C ASP A 127 -2.49 -11.84 5.82
N SER A 128 -3.45 -11.39 5.00
CA SER A 128 -4.88 -11.59 5.26
C SER A 128 -5.69 -11.57 3.96
N LEU A 129 -6.86 -12.19 3.98
CA LEU A 129 -7.78 -12.18 2.83
C LEU A 129 -8.37 -10.79 2.61
N GLU A 130 -8.59 -10.01 3.66
CA GLU A 130 -9.07 -8.63 3.56
C GLU A 130 -8.05 -7.74 2.84
N GLU A 131 -6.75 -7.94 3.12
CA GLU A 131 -5.66 -7.28 2.41
C GLU A 131 -5.64 -7.71 0.92
N ALA A 132 -5.73 -9.02 0.65
CA ALA A 132 -5.74 -9.57 -0.71
C ALA A 132 -6.92 -9.10 -1.56
N ASN A 133 -8.08 -8.91 -0.94
CA ASN A 133 -9.30 -8.49 -1.63
C ASN A 133 -9.51 -6.97 -1.64
N ALA A 134 -8.62 -6.19 -1.03
CA ALA A 134 -8.74 -4.74 -1.01
C ALA A 134 -8.52 -4.15 -2.41
N TYR A 135 -9.24 -3.07 -2.70
CA TYR A 135 -8.92 -2.24 -3.87
C TYR A 135 -7.51 -1.65 -3.74
N PHE A 136 -7.17 -1.23 -2.52
CA PHE A 136 -5.83 -0.81 -2.11
C PHE A 136 -5.68 -1.00 -0.61
N SER A 137 -4.51 -1.43 -0.14
CA SER A 137 -4.26 -1.57 1.28
C SER A 137 -2.90 -1.01 1.68
N ILE A 138 -2.80 -0.57 2.94
CA ILE A 138 -1.55 -0.18 3.59
C ILE A 138 -1.43 -0.96 4.90
N ALA A 139 -0.42 -1.81 5.00
CA ALA A 139 -0.10 -2.59 6.20
C ALA A 139 1.17 -2.05 6.86
N PHE A 140 1.04 -1.55 8.08
CA PHE A 140 2.17 -1.04 8.88
C PHE A 140 2.71 -2.10 9.84
N ARG A 141 4.04 -2.18 9.97
CA ARG A 141 4.71 -3.17 10.83
C ARG A 141 5.84 -2.58 11.64
N GLY A 142 6.01 -3.15 12.83
CA GLY A 142 7.14 -2.91 13.72
C GLY A 142 6.87 -3.46 15.11
N GLU A 143 7.91 -3.62 15.92
CA GLU A 143 7.82 -4.17 17.29
C GLU A 143 6.76 -3.45 18.15
N ARG A 144 6.64 -2.13 17.99
CA ARG A 144 5.66 -1.30 18.70
C ARG A 144 4.24 -1.35 18.13
N LEU A 145 4.08 -1.86 16.92
CA LEU A 145 2.78 -2.07 16.27
C LEU A 145 2.26 -3.49 16.50
N ALA A 146 3.15 -4.45 16.77
CA ALA A 146 2.83 -5.84 17.05
C ALA A 146 2.34 -6.08 18.50
N ASN A 147 2.55 -5.12 19.41
CA ASN A 147 2.09 -5.23 20.79
C ASN A 147 0.59 -4.90 20.91
N LYS A 148 -0.08 -5.48 21.91
CA LYS A 148 -1.53 -5.31 22.24
C LYS A 148 -2.00 -3.85 22.42
N SER A 149 -1.11 -2.87 22.32
CA SER A 149 -1.41 -1.45 22.41
C SER A 149 -0.50 -0.62 21.51
N ILE A 150 -1.09 0.26 20.70
CA ILE A 150 -0.39 1.28 19.92
C ILE A 150 -0.63 2.65 20.58
N PRO A 151 0.37 3.52 20.72
CA PRO A 151 0.15 4.88 21.21
C PRO A 151 -0.89 5.62 20.35
N PHE A 152 -1.91 6.21 20.99
CA PHE A 152 -3.03 6.84 20.27
C PHE A 152 -2.60 7.89 19.24
N ASN A 153 -1.61 8.74 19.58
CA ASN A 153 -1.10 9.76 18.65
C ASN A 153 -0.48 9.14 17.39
N LEU A 154 0.21 8.00 17.52
CA LEU A 154 0.79 7.28 16.39
C LEU A 154 -0.29 6.61 15.53
N LEU A 155 -1.28 5.99 16.17
CA LEU A 155 -2.43 5.42 15.47
C LEU A 155 -3.16 6.50 14.67
N LYS A 156 -3.47 7.63 15.32
CA LYS A 156 -4.14 8.77 14.67
C LYS A 156 -3.33 9.31 13.49
N SER A 157 -2.02 9.54 13.66
CA SER A 157 -1.19 10.05 12.56
C SER A 157 -1.14 9.06 11.41
N LEU A 158 -1.00 7.76 11.68
CA LEU A 158 -0.95 6.75 10.63
C LEU A 158 -2.26 6.66 9.85
N ILE A 159 -3.42 6.77 10.51
CA ILE A 159 -4.72 6.81 9.83
C ILE A 159 -4.84 8.06 8.96
N ASP A 160 -4.54 9.24 9.52
CA ASP A 160 -4.66 10.52 8.80
C ASP A 160 -3.69 10.60 7.61
N ASP A 161 -2.43 10.22 7.82
CA ASP A 161 -1.39 10.23 6.79
C ASP A 161 -1.68 9.19 5.70
N SER A 162 -2.21 8.02 6.07
CA SER A 162 -2.65 7.00 5.11
C SER A 162 -3.81 7.46 4.25
N TYR A 163 -4.82 8.11 4.85
CA TYR A 163 -5.96 8.65 4.12
C TYR A 163 -5.50 9.71 3.11
N GLU A 164 -4.69 10.67 3.56
CA GLU A 164 -4.16 11.72 2.71
C GLU A 164 -3.26 11.18 1.60
N ALA A 165 -2.39 10.22 1.92
CA ALA A 165 -1.51 9.59 0.94
C ALA A 165 -2.30 8.78 -0.09
N ALA A 166 -3.21 7.89 0.33
CA ALA A 166 -4.05 7.12 -0.59
C ALA A 166 -4.85 8.04 -1.51
N ARG A 167 -5.43 9.12 -0.97
CA ARG A 167 -6.15 10.11 -1.78
C ARG A 167 -5.23 10.77 -2.80
N ARG A 168 -3.99 11.09 -2.49
CA ARG A 168 -3.05 11.71 -3.45
C ARG A 168 -2.47 10.72 -4.46
N LEU A 169 -2.19 9.50 -4.03
CA LEU A 169 -1.56 8.45 -4.84
C LEU A 169 -2.53 7.85 -5.86
N LEU A 170 -3.77 7.61 -5.43
CA LEU A 170 -4.77 6.89 -6.23
C LEU A 170 -5.68 7.81 -7.04
N SER A 171 -5.70 9.13 -6.76
CA SER A 171 -6.57 10.04 -7.51
C SER A 171 -6.01 10.35 -8.89
N PRO A 172 -6.80 10.13 -9.96
CA PRO A 172 -6.46 10.63 -11.28
C PRO A 172 -6.27 12.15 -11.29
N ALA A 173 -5.49 12.66 -12.24
CA ALA A 173 -5.17 14.09 -12.34
C ALA A 173 -6.41 14.98 -12.39
N PHE A 174 -7.50 14.55 -13.04
CA PHE A 174 -8.74 15.33 -13.09
C PHE A 174 -9.46 15.39 -11.73
N MET A 175 -9.24 14.43 -10.83
CA MET A 175 -9.78 14.39 -9.47
C MET A 175 -8.86 15.01 -8.41
N ALA A 176 -7.65 15.42 -8.79
CA ALA A 176 -6.68 16.01 -7.87
C ALA A 176 -7.25 17.18 -7.07
N GLY A 177 -7.26 17.05 -5.74
CA GLY A 177 -7.79 18.06 -4.82
C GLY A 177 -9.31 18.24 -4.86
N ALA A 178 -10.07 17.31 -5.46
CA ALA A 178 -11.51 17.27 -5.26
C ALA A 178 -11.83 17.03 -3.77
N LYS A 179 -13.00 17.49 -3.32
CA LYS A 179 -13.45 17.34 -1.93
C LYS A 179 -13.94 15.90 -1.69
N SER A 180 -13.96 15.44 -0.44
CA SER A 180 -14.47 14.10 -0.09
C SER A 180 -15.94 13.89 -0.49
N ALA A 181 -16.72 14.96 -0.62
CA ALA A 181 -18.08 14.89 -1.17
C ALA A 181 -18.12 14.48 -2.65
N THR A 182 -17.05 14.74 -3.43
CA THR A 182 -16.95 14.37 -4.84
C THR A 182 -16.58 12.91 -5.01
N PHE A 183 -15.62 12.43 -4.23
CA PHE A 183 -15.30 11.02 -4.12
C PHE A 183 -14.62 10.72 -2.78
N ASP A 184 -14.81 9.50 -2.30
CA ASP A 184 -14.15 8.99 -1.11
C ASP A 184 -13.88 7.49 -1.22
N PHE A 185 -12.91 6.99 -0.48
CA PHE A 185 -12.61 5.57 -0.38
C PHE A 185 -13.22 5.03 0.92
N PRO A 186 -14.21 4.14 0.86
CA PRO A 186 -14.63 3.40 2.04
C PRO A 186 -13.42 2.62 2.58
N ALA A 187 -13.18 2.70 3.88
CA ALA A 187 -12.03 2.09 4.52
C ALA A 187 -12.47 1.13 5.63
N ARG A 188 -11.76 0.02 5.75
CA ARG A 188 -11.90 -0.99 6.79
C ARG A 188 -10.56 -1.15 7.48
N ALA A 189 -10.58 -1.19 8.81
CA ALA A 189 -9.42 -1.56 9.61
C ALA A 189 -9.52 -3.06 9.95
N ILE A 190 -8.45 -3.80 9.75
CA ILE A 190 -8.42 -5.23 10.09
C ILE A 190 -8.10 -5.37 11.59
N PRO A 191 -9.00 -5.97 12.40
CA PRO A 191 -8.80 -6.12 13.83
C PRO A 191 -7.46 -6.80 14.17
N GLY A 192 -6.79 -6.33 15.23
CA GLY A 192 -5.52 -6.92 15.67
C GLY A 192 -4.32 -6.60 14.78
N SER A 193 -4.49 -5.78 13.74
CA SER A 193 -3.41 -5.33 12.86
C SER A 193 -3.56 -3.83 12.56
N LEU A 194 -2.46 -3.18 12.17
CA LEU A 194 -2.52 -1.82 11.63
C LEU A 194 -2.55 -1.89 10.10
N ILE A 195 -3.58 -2.55 9.58
CA ILE A 195 -3.85 -2.63 8.15
C ILE A 195 -5.08 -1.80 7.83
N LEU A 196 -4.92 -0.88 6.88
CA LEU A 196 -6.00 -0.08 6.31
C LEU A 196 -6.31 -0.63 4.93
N ALA A 197 -7.47 -1.27 4.78
CA ALA A 197 -7.97 -1.78 3.52
C ALA A 197 -9.01 -0.80 2.97
N LEU A 198 -8.78 -0.32 1.76
CA LEU A 198 -9.69 0.56 1.02
C LEU A 198 -10.51 -0.29 0.04
N ASP A 199 -11.79 0.03 -0.03
CA ASP A 199 -12.67 -0.44 -1.09
C ASP A 199 -12.61 0.53 -2.29
N GLU A 200 -13.26 0.17 -3.39
CA GLU A 200 -13.33 1.00 -4.60
C GLU A 200 -13.89 2.41 -4.29
N PRO A 201 -13.43 3.44 -5.03
CA PRO A 201 -13.86 4.82 -4.79
C PRO A 201 -15.37 4.98 -5.06
N ARG A 202 -16.08 5.58 -4.10
CA ARG A 202 -17.46 6.02 -4.30
C ARG A 202 -17.46 7.40 -4.90
N ILE A 203 -17.93 7.53 -6.15
CA ILE A 203 -17.92 8.78 -6.91
C ILE A 203 -19.33 9.38 -6.95
N ASN A 204 -19.44 10.67 -6.65
CA ASN A 204 -20.67 11.43 -6.80
C ASN A 204 -20.80 11.96 -8.23
N ASP A 205 -21.66 11.33 -9.03
CA ASP A 205 -21.88 11.66 -10.45
C ASP A 205 -22.18 13.15 -10.69
N ALA A 206 -23.06 13.77 -9.89
CA ALA A 206 -23.41 15.18 -10.06
C ALA A 206 -22.20 16.12 -9.89
N LEU A 207 -21.33 15.82 -8.93
CA LEU A 207 -20.11 16.59 -8.68
C LEU A 207 -19.00 16.25 -9.68
N LEU A 208 -18.92 15.01 -10.14
CA LEU A 208 -18.04 14.59 -11.22
C LEU A 208 -18.35 15.40 -12.49
N ARG A 209 -19.60 15.36 -12.96
CA ARG A 209 -20.05 16.10 -14.16
C ARG A 209 -19.79 17.60 -14.07
N ARG A 210 -19.99 18.19 -12.89
CA ARG A 210 -19.68 19.61 -12.67
C ARG A 210 -18.19 19.90 -12.82
N ARG A 211 -17.34 18.99 -12.36
CA ARG A 211 -15.88 19.13 -12.38
C ARG A 211 -15.30 18.82 -13.76
N THR A 212 -15.91 17.89 -14.48
CA THR A 212 -15.52 17.45 -15.83
C THR A 212 -16.39 18.10 -16.91
N ALA A 213 -17.01 19.26 -16.63
CA ALA A 213 -17.95 19.90 -17.55
C ALA A 213 -17.35 20.25 -18.93
N GLU A 214 -16.04 20.44 -19.01
CA GLU A 214 -15.33 20.70 -20.28
C GLU A 214 -15.09 19.44 -21.11
N SER A 215 -15.04 18.29 -20.46
CA SER A 215 -14.83 16.98 -21.06
C SER A 215 -15.59 15.95 -20.22
N PRO A 216 -16.92 15.82 -20.42
CA PRO A 216 -17.76 14.98 -19.59
C PRO A 216 -17.22 13.56 -19.52
N LEU A 217 -17.02 13.08 -18.30
CA LEU A 217 -16.59 11.70 -18.01
C LEU A 217 -17.75 10.97 -17.35
N SER A 218 -17.96 9.72 -17.76
CA SER A 218 -18.86 8.81 -17.06
C SER A 218 -18.24 8.38 -15.72
N VAL A 219 -19.06 7.81 -14.84
CA VAL A 219 -18.57 7.26 -13.57
C VAL A 219 -17.66 6.06 -13.82
N GLU A 220 -18.01 5.26 -14.83
CA GLU A 220 -17.29 4.07 -15.26
C GLU A 220 -15.89 4.44 -15.80
N ASP A 221 -15.80 5.45 -16.67
CA ASP A 221 -14.50 5.96 -17.17
C ASP A 221 -13.65 6.51 -16.03
N ALA A 222 -14.30 7.20 -15.07
CA ALA A 222 -13.59 7.71 -13.90
C ALA A 222 -13.04 6.57 -13.04
N GLN A 223 -13.83 5.52 -12.78
CA GLN A 223 -13.39 4.32 -12.06
C GLN A 223 -12.24 3.62 -12.79
N ALA A 224 -12.30 3.48 -14.11
CA ALA A 224 -11.21 2.95 -14.91
C ALA A 224 -9.92 3.77 -14.72
N SER A 225 -10.00 5.11 -14.74
CA SER A 225 -8.84 5.97 -14.48
C SER A 225 -8.27 5.80 -13.06
N PHE A 226 -9.11 5.51 -12.05
CA PHE A 226 -8.63 5.18 -10.70
C PHE A 226 -7.84 3.87 -10.69
N ILE A 227 -8.32 2.83 -11.40
CA ILE A 227 -7.61 1.55 -11.55
C ILE A 227 -6.25 1.77 -12.24
N GLU A 228 -6.22 2.48 -13.37
CA GLU A 228 -4.98 2.82 -14.07
C GLU A 228 -3.98 3.57 -13.18
N GLN A 229 -4.46 4.55 -12.41
CA GLN A 229 -3.61 5.32 -11.49
C GLN A 229 -3.05 4.46 -10.36
N ARG A 230 -3.83 3.52 -9.84
CA ARG A 230 -3.39 2.55 -8.84
C ARG A 230 -2.31 1.63 -9.41
N ASP A 231 -2.51 1.09 -10.60
CA ASP A 231 -1.56 0.15 -11.21
C ASP A 231 -0.24 0.86 -11.53
N LEU A 232 -0.32 2.10 -12.04
CA LEU A 232 0.85 2.97 -12.23
C LEU A 232 1.60 3.22 -10.92
N PHE A 233 0.88 3.47 -9.81
CA PHE A 233 1.50 3.62 -8.49
C PHE A 233 2.31 2.38 -8.10
N PHE A 234 1.77 1.17 -8.28
CA PHE A 234 2.50 -0.06 -7.94
C PHE A 234 3.74 -0.25 -8.81
N GLN A 235 3.63 0.00 -10.12
CA GLN A 235 4.75 -0.07 -11.04
C GLN A 235 5.89 0.88 -10.65
N GLU A 236 5.57 2.16 -10.43
CA GLU A 236 6.57 3.17 -10.07
C GLU A 236 7.18 2.94 -8.69
N THR A 237 6.36 2.50 -7.73
CA THR A 237 6.83 2.23 -6.36
C THR A 237 7.72 0.99 -6.32
N ALA A 238 7.38 -0.07 -7.06
CA ALA A 238 8.22 -1.27 -7.18
C ALA A 238 9.60 -0.92 -7.76
N GLU A 239 9.66 -0.10 -8.81
CA GLU A 239 10.92 0.38 -9.38
C GLU A 239 11.74 1.17 -8.35
N LEU A 240 11.11 2.14 -7.66
CA LEU A 240 11.78 2.94 -6.64
C LEU A 240 12.34 2.08 -5.50
N VAL A 241 11.57 1.10 -5.03
CA VAL A 241 11.97 0.19 -3.94
C VAL A 241 13.12 -0.71 -4.39
N ALA A 242 13.07 -1.26 -5.60
CA ALA A 242 14.15 -2.07 -6.14
C ALA A 242 15.47 -1.27 -6.23
N LYS A 243 15.42 -0.03 -6.73
CA LYS A 243 16.59 0.87 -6.80
C LYS A 243 17.07 1.33 -5.42
N ALA A 244 16.15 1.55 -4.48
CA ALA A 244 16.48 1.93 -3.12
C ALA A 244 17.18 0.78 -2.37
N ASN A 245 16.68 -0.46 -2.52
CA ASN A 245 17.28 -1.65 -1.92
C ASN A 245 18.71 -1.91 -2.43
N SER A 246 18.95 -1.70 -3.73
CA SER A 246 20.30 -1.79 -4.30
C SER A 246 21.21 -0.61 -3.95
N GLY A 247 20.68 0.45 -3.32
CA GLY A 247 21.42 1.68 -3.01
C GLY A 247 21.72 2.56 -4.23
N GLN A 248 21.05 2.30 -5.36
CA GLN A 248 21.29 2.94 -6.65
C GLN A 248 20.18 3.92 -7.06
N LEU A 249 19.45 4.48 -6.09
CA LEU A 249 18.42 5.48 -6.38
C LEU A 249 19.07 6.79 -6.86
N SER A 250 19.10 6.97 -8.19
CA SER A 250 19.72 8.13 -8.83
C SER A 250 18.91 9.41 -8.59
N ASP A 251 19.61 10.55 -8.62
CA ASP A 251 18.96 11.85 -8.49
C ASP A 251 18.00 12.14 -9.67
N SER A 252 18.29 11.63 -10.88
CA SER A 252 17.42 11.80 -12.04
C SER A 252 16.08 11.07 -11.87
N LEU A 253 16.10 9.84 -11.37
CA LEU A 253 14.88 9.06 -11.10
C LEU A 253 14.10 9.69 -9.94
N ALA A 254 14.79 10.19 -8.91
CA ALA A 254 14.14 10.89 -7.81
C ALA A 254 13.50 12.22 -8.24
N GLU A 255 14.07 12.93 -9.22
CA GLU A 255 13.47 14.13 -9.82
C GLU A 255 12.24 13.78 -10.65
N GLU A 256 12.32 12.75 -11.51
CA GLU A 256 11.19 12.26 -12.29
C GLU A 256 10.02 11.81 -11.40
N ARG A 257 10.32 11.11 -10.30
CA ARG A 257 9.34 10.57 -9.35
C ARG A 257 9.11 11.45 -8.12
N PHE A 258 9.40 12.76 -8.22
CA PHE A 258 9.35 13.66 -7.08
C PHE A 258 7.96 13.69 -6.40
N ALA A 259 6.88 13.74 -7.18
CA ALA A 259 5.52 13.76 -6.64
C ALA A 259 5.17 12.48 -5.88
N LEU A 260 5.59 11.31 -6.39
CA LEU A 260 5.40 10.02 -5.73
C LEU A 260 6.19 9.96 -4.41
N LEU A 261 7.46 10.37 -4.42
CA LEU A 261 8.30 10.43 -3.21
C LEU A 261 7.71 11.39 -2.16
N ASP A 262 7.18 12.53 -2.60
CA ASP A 262 6.53 13.52 -1.73
C ASP A 262 5.28 12.96 -1.05
N ASN A 263 4.51 12.13 -1.74
CA ASN A 263 3.34 11.47 -1.16
C ASN A 263 3.73 10.31 -0.24
N LEU A 264 4.77 9.54 -0.61
CA LEU A 264 5.21 8.37 0.16
C LEU A 264 5.91 8.73 1.48
N GLN A 265 6.63 9.85 1.55
CA GLN A 265 7.45 10.20 2.73
C GLN A 265 6.70 10.22 4.07
N GLN A 266 5.37 10.41 4.06
CA GLN A 266 4.55 10.49 5.27
C GLN A 266 4.22 9.11 5.84
N ILE A 267 4.21 8.09 4.97
CA ILE A 267 3.76 6.74 5.33
C ILE A 267 4.90 5.72 5.34
N ILE A 268 5.96 5.91 4.55
CA ILE A 268 7.07 4.94 4.48
C ILE A 268 7.95 4.99 5.75
N PRO A 269 8.61 3.88 6.11
CA PRO A 269 9.60 3.84 7.17
C PRO A 269 10.72 4.86 7.01
N SER A 270 11.24 5.36 8.12
CA SER A 270 12.44 6.19 8.19
C SER A 270 13.08 6.10 9.56
N ASP A 271 14.36 6.48 9.67
CA ASP A 271 15.09 6.54 10.95
C ASP A 271 14.37 7.38 12.04
N GLN A 272 13.38 8.21 11.66
CA GLN A 272 12.61 9.06 12.57
C GLN A 272 11.28 8.45 13.02
N ASN A 273 10.70 7.54 12.23
CA ASN A 273 9.43 6.91 12.57
C ASN A 273 9.65 5.50 13.14
N ARG A 274 8.72 5.04 13.97
CA ARG A 274 8.85 3.76 14.70
C ARG A 274 8.30 2.59 13.89
N ILE A 275 8.36 2.69 12.57
CA ILE A 275 7.78 1.75 11.62
C ILE A 275 8.94 1.03 10.94
N GLU A 276 8.98 -0.29 11.02
CA GLU A 276 10.05 -1.11 10.43
C GLU A 276 9.78 -1.40 8.96
N SER A 277 8.53 -1.66 8.61
CA SER A 277 8.11 -1.85 7.23
C SER A 277 6.68 -1.41 6.99
N VAL A 278 6.41 -1.05 5.73
CA VAL A 278 5.08 -0.81 5.19
C VAL A 278 4.90 -1.66 3.96
N VAL A 279 3.75 -2.33 3.84
CA VAL A 279 3.38 -3.09 2.65
C VAL A 279 2.18 -2.43 2.02
N PHE A 280 2.30 -2.15 0.73
CA PHE A 280 1.18 -1.76 -0.12
C PHE A 280 0.70 -2.99 -0.87
N SER A 281 -0.60 -3.19 -0.95
CA SER A 281 -1.16 -4.28 -1.76
C SER A 281 -2.48 -3.89 -2.42
N ALA A 282 -2.79 -4.51 -3.55
CA ALA A 282 -4.03 -4.29 -4.28
C ALA A 282 -4.39 -5.48 -5.15
N ARG A 283 -5.70 -5.70 -5.33
CA ARG A 283 -6.20 -6.73 -6.24
C ARG A 283 -6.13 -6.30 -7.71
N GLU A 284 -5.52 -7.14 -8.54
CA GLU A 284 -5.48 -6.99 -10.01
C GLU A 284 -6.10 -8.25 -10.66
N GLY A 285 -7.40 -8.22 -10.92
CA GLY A 285 -8.12 -9.40 -11.41
C GLY A 285 -8.05 -10.58 -10.42
N ASN A 286 -7.23 -11.59 -10.76
CA ASN A 286 -6.97 -12.78 -9.94
C ASN A 286 -5.58 -12.77 -9.28
N SER A 287 -4.74 -11.77 -9.55
CA SER A 287 -3.44 -11.58 -8.91
C SER A 287 -3.52 -10.48 -7.84
N VAL A 288 -2.49 -10.42 -7.01
CA VAL A 288 -2.28 -9.34 -6.05
C VAL A 288 -0.99 -8.62 -6.39
N LEU A 289 -1.08 -7.30 -6.57
CA LEU A 289 0.08 -6.41 -6.61
C LEU A 289 0.53 -6.17 -5.16
N SER A 290 1.83 -6.32 -4.87
CA SER A 290 2.37 -6.11 -3.53
C SER A 290 3.75 -5.45 -3.60
N VAL A 291 3.96 -4.40 -2.80
CA VAL A 291 5.26 -3.74 -2.65
C VAL A 291 5.54 -3.47 -1.19
N ALA A 292 6.58 -4.11 -0.64
CA ALA A 292 7.06 -3.86 0.71
C ALA A 292 8.23 -2.85 0.74
N VAL A 293 8.07 -1.81 1.55
CA VAL A 293 9.11 -0.82 1.85
C VAL A 293 9.61 -1.07 3.27
N ASN A 294 10.86 -1.49 3.41
CA ASN A 294 11.52 -1.62 4.72
C ASN A 294 12.23 -0.31 5.12
N GLU A 295 12.70 -0.21 6.37
CA GLU A 295 13.45 0.93 6.90
C GLU A 295 14.62 1.37 6.01
N ARG A 296 15.42 0.42 5.50
CA ARG A 296 16.57 0.72 4.63
C ARG A 296 16.16 1.40 3.32
N ALA A 297 15.15 0.84 2.64
CA ALA A 297 14.62 1.41 1.40
C ALA A 297 13.96 2.77 1.67
N GLY A 298 13.12 2.85 2.72
CA GLY A 298 12.43 4.08 3.12
C GLY A 298 13.38 5.22 3.45
N THR A 299 14.44 4.96 4.23
CA THR A 299 15.49 5.95 4.54
C THR A 299 16.25 6.38 3.28
N THR A 300 16.51 5.47 2.35
CA THR A 300 17.16 5.80 1.06
C THR A 300 16.27 6.71 0.21
N MET A 301 14.97 6.41 0.12
CA MET A 301 13.97 7.23 -0.57
C MET A 301 13.83 8.60 0.09
N HIS A 302 13.79 8.67 1.42
CA HIS A 302 13.73 9.93 2.16
C HIS A 302 14.96 10.81 1.92
N ARG A 303 16.16 10.21 1.91
CA ARG A 303 17.40 10.92 1.59
C ARG A 303 17.41 11.43 0.15
N ALA A 304 16.99 10.62 -0.81
CA ALA A 304 16.89 11.04 -2.20
C ALA A 304 15.91 12.21 -2.35
N PHE A 305 14.73 12.10 -1.74
CA PHE A 305 13.75 13.19 -1.69
C PHE A 305 14.36 14.48 -1.13
N LYS A 306 15.05 14.42 0.01
CA LYS A 306 15.70 15.59 0.65
C LYS A 306 16.83 16.20 -0.18
N ARG A 307 17.51 15.41 -1.02
CA ARG A 307 18.52 15.94 -1.96
C ARG A 307 17.85 16.70 -3.11
N ILE A 308 16.78 16.16 -3.67
CA ILE A 308 16.06 16.78 -4.79
C ILE A 308 15.25 17.99 -4.35
N GLU A 309 14.67 17.98 -3.14
CA GLU A 309 13.94 19.13 -2.57
C GLU A 309 14.78 20.42 -2.52
N LYS A 310 16.11 20.30 -2.47
CA LYS A 310 17.04 21.45 -2.50
C LYS A 310 17.40 21.93 -3.91
N LYS A 311 17.13 21.11 -4.93
CA LYS A 311 17.39 21.44 -6.34
C LYS A 311 16.16 22.11 -6.95
N ALA A 312 16.34 22.66 -8.15
CA ALA A 312 15.18 23.04 -8.94
C ALA A 312 14.44 21.76 -9.37
N VAL A 313 13.12 21.78 -9.25
CA VAL A 313 12.22 20.69 -9.63
C VAL A 313 11.23 21.19 -10.66
N THR A 314 10.74 20.28 -11.50
CA THR A 314 9.64 20.57 -12.42
C THR A 314 8.33 20.15 -11.77
N ASP A 315 7.44 21.12 -11.50
CA ASP A 315 6.10 20.87 -10.98
C ASP A 315 5.06 21.20 -12.05
N VAL A 316 3.96 20.44 -12.06
CA VAL A 316 2.89 20.58 -13.05
C VAL A 316 1.57 20.76 -12.31
N GLY A 317 0.71 21.64 -12.82
CA GLY A 317 -0.59 21.87 -12.21
C GLY A 317 -1.53 22.74 -13.02
N ARG A 318 -2.61 23.19 -12.37
CA ARG A 318 -3.61 24.09 -12.97
C ARG A 318 -3.67 25.41 -12.22
N VAL A 319 -3.61 26.52 -12.95
CA VAL A 319 -3.69 27.88 -12.37
C VAL A 319 -5.07 28.10 -11.74
N GLU A 320 -5.10 28.50 -10.47
CA GLU A 320 -6.34 28.80 -9.73
C GLU A 320 -6.53 30.31 -9.49
N ILE A 321 -5.43 31.04 -9.28
CA ILE A 321 -5.46 32.47 -8.95
C ILE A 321 -4.33 33.17 -9.71
N VAL A 322 -4.62 34.31 -10.32
CA VAL A 322 -3.62 35.22 -10.90
C VAL A 322 -3.67 36.51 -10.09
N ASN A 323 -2.53 36.97 -9.58
CA ASN A 323 -2.42 38.18 -8.78
C ASN A 323 -1.43 39.14 -9.44
N SER A 324 -1.95 39.98 -10.36
CA SER A 324 -1.15 40.93 -11.13
C SER A 324 -0.40 41.95 -10.25
N PRO A 325 -0.99 42.55 -9.20
CA PRO A 325 -0.28 43.47 -8.31
C PRO A 325 1.00 42.89 -7.68
N SER A 326 0.97 41.64 -7.26
CA SER A 326 2.14 40.97 -6.66
C SER A 326 3.01 40.24 -7.69
N LYS A 327 2.64 40.24 -8.97
CA LYS A 327 3.32 39.51 -10.06
C LYS A 327 3.53 38.03 -9.74
N THR A 328 2.51 37.42 -9.15
CA THR A 328 2.50 36.00 -8.77
C THR A 328 1.22 35.34 -9.24
N PHE A 329 1.26 34.03 -9.43
CA PHE A 329 0.05 33.23 -9.61
C PHE A 329 0.09 32.03 -8.69
N VAL A 330 -1.07 31.42 -8.49
CA VAL A 330 -1.26 30.24 -7.66
C VAL A 330 -1.79 29.15 -8.55
N TYR A 331 -1.18 27.98 -8.48
CA TYR A 331 -1.66 26.79 -9.16
C TYR A 331 -1.86 25.65 -8.17
N ARG A 332 -2.76 24.72 -8.49
CA ARG A 332 -2.89 23.44 -7.80
C ARG A 332 -1.96 22.45 -8.48
N SER A 333 -0.89 22.06 -7.78
CA SER A 333 0.06 21.02 -8.23
C SER A 333 -0.66 19.68 -8.40
N SER A 334 -0.12 18.81 -9.24
CA SER A 334 -0.51 17.39 -9.34
C SER A 334 -0.45 16.68 -7.98
N ARG A 335 0.40 17.16 -7.06
CA ARG A 335 0.47 16.71 -5.66
C ARG A 335 -0.78 17.08 -4.82
N GLY A 336 -1.72 17.82 -5.39
CA GLY A 336 -2.96 18.26 -4.73
C GLY A 336 -2.81 19.51 -3.84
N LYS A 337 -1.58 19.99 -3.60
CA LYS A 337 -1.29 21.22 -2.85
C LYS A 337 -1.41 22.46 -3.75
N GLN A 338 -1.83 23.57 -3.14
CA GLN A 338 -1.67 24.87 -3.78
C GLN A 338 -0.21 25.31 -3.69
N VAL A 339 0.27 25.96 -4.76
CA VAL A 339 1.63 26.47 -4.87
C VAL A 339 1.56 27.92 -5.36
N THR A 340 2.12 28.87 -4.60
CA THR A 340 2.34 30.24 -5.09
C THR A 340 3.62 30.26 -5.91
N CYS A 341 3.50 30.59 -7.20
CA CYS A 341 4.62 30.76 -8.10
C CYS A 341 5.08 32.22 -8.13
N TYR A 342 6.35 32.42 -7.84
CA TYR A 342 7.08 33.66 -8.07
C TYR A 342 7.86 33.53 -9.38
N VAL A 343 7.62 34.45 -10.28
CA VAL A 343 8.32 34.60 -11.56
C VAL A 343 8.93 36.00 -11.60
N SER A 344 9.92 36.21 -12.47
CA SER A 344 10.47 37.55 -12.62
C SER A 344 9.38 38.52 -13.13
N PRO A 345 9.46 39.81 -12.79
CA PRO A 345 8.49 40.81 -13.25
C PRO A 345 8.28 40.84 -14.77
N GLU A 346 9.36 40.64 -15.52
CA GLU A 346 9.39 40.67 -16.98
C GLU A 346 8.69 39.44 -17.58
N GLU A 347 8.97 38.25 -17.05
CA GLU A 347 8.31 37.01 -17.46
C GLU A 347 6.81 37.02 -17.12
N PHE A 348 6.46 37.53 -15.94
CA PHE A 348 5.05 37.65 -15.54
C PHE A 348 4.28 38.54 -16.51
N GLN A 349 4.85 39.71 -16.84
CA GLN A 349 4.25 40.64 -17.80
C GLN A 349 4.10 39.98 -19.17
N THR A 350 5.12 39.26 -19.64
CA THR A 350 5.06 38.52 -20.92
C THR A 350 3.95 37.47 -20.92
N LEU A 351 3.78 36.73 -19.82
CA LEU A 351 2.73 35.73 -19.66
C LEU A 351 1.32 36.35 -19.64
N GLU A 352 1.17 37.50 -18.98
CA GLU A 352 -0.09 38.25 -18.91
C GLU A 352 -0.46 38.85 -20.27
N GLU A 353 0.49 39.50 -20.95
CA GLU A 353 0.31 40.10 -22.29
C GLU A 353 0.01 39.03 -23.36
N SER A 354 0.62 37.85 -23.25
CA SER A 354 0.31 36.72 -24.15
C SER A 354 -1.10 36.16 -23.95
N GLY A 355 -1.80 36.54 -22.88
CA GLY A 355 -3.11 36.01 -22.51
C GLY A 355 -3.08 34.52 -22.14
N LYS A 356 -1.91 33.89 -22.00
CA LYS A 356 -1.80 32.46 -21.63
C LYS A 356 -2.07 32.22 -20.15
N LEU A 357 -1.70 33.17 -19.29
CA LEU A 357 -1.86 33.06 -17.84
C LEU A 357 -3.32 33.34 -17.43
N GLN A 358 -4.17 32.32 -17.56
CA GLN A 358 -5.59 32.37 -17.19
C GLN A 358 -5.91 31.31 -16.14
N ILE A 359 -6.95 31.57 -15.34
CA ILE A 359 -7.49 30.57 -14.40
C ILE A 359 -7.92 29.33 -15.20
N GLY A 360 -7.51 28.15 -14.74
CA GLY A 360 -7.76 26.85 -15.37
C GLY A 360 -6.65 26.37 -16.32
N ALA A 361 -5.73 27.27 -16.73
CA ALA A 361 -4.63 26.91 -17.63
C ALA A 361 -3.70 25.86 -16.99
N LEU A 362 -3.20 24.93 -17.81
CA LEU A 362 -2.18 23.98 -17.39
C LEU A 362 -0.83 24.69 -17.38
N VAL A 363 -0.08 24.52 -16.30
CA VAL A 363 1.24 25.12 -16.14
C VAL A 363 2.26 24.05 -15.77
N ARG A 364 3.43 24.15 -16.38
CA ARG A 364 4.66 23.43 -16.01
C ARG A 364 5.70 24.47 -15.59
N VAL A 365 6.09 24.43 -14.32
CA VAL A 365 7.07 25.36 -13.74
C VAL A 365 8.32 24.59 -13.35
N LYS A 366 9.49 25.07 -13.76
CA LYS A 366 10.78 24.60 -13.24
C LYS A 366 11.35 25.64 -12.28
N GLY A 367 11.66 25.22 -11.05
CA GLY A 367 12.21 26.13 -10.06
C GLY A 367 12.39 25.51 -8.68
N HIS A 368 12.72 26.34 -7.68
CA HIS A 368 12.92 25.88 -6.31
C HIS A 368 11.61 25.85 -5.54
N LEU A 369 11.20 24.66 -5.11
CA LEU A 369 9.99 24.43 -4.33
C LEU A 369 10.30 24.45 -2.82
N ALA A 370 9.69 25.37 -2.09
CA ALA A 370 9.75 25.46 -0.64
C ALA A 370 8.39 25.13 -0.02
N LYS A 371 8.34 24.05 0.78
CA LYS A 371 7.10 23.63 1.45
C LYS A 371 6.68 24.58 2.55
N ARG A 372 5.37 24.81 2.69
CA ARG A 372 4.81 25.59 3.81
C ARG A 372 3.49 24.98 4.31
N PRO A 373 3.04 25.31 5.53
CA PRO A 373 1.85 24.70 6.11
C PRO A 373 0.57 24.87 5.28
N GLN A 374 0.33 26.08 4.77
CA GLN A 374 -0.89 26.40 4.02
C GLN A 374 -0.72 26.22 2.50
N ARG A 375 0.36 26.76 1.95
CA ARG A 375 0.60 26.82 0.51
C ARG A 375 2.08 26.81 0.21
N ASP A 376 2.52 25.87 -0.60
CA ASP A 376 3.92 25.78 -1.01
C ASP A 376 4.30 27.03 -1.82
N GLN A 377 5.60 27.33 -1.86
CA GLN A 377 6.15 28.41 -2.66
C GLN A 377 7.05 27.80 -3.74
N MET A 378 6.86 28.23 -4.99
CA MET A 378 7.75 27.93 -6.10
C MET A 378 8.43 29.23 -6.55
N THR A 379 9.76 29.24 -6.60
CA THR A 379 10.53 30.32 -7.24
C THR A 379 11.01 29.83 -8.59
N SER A 380 10.45 30.35 -9.68
CA SER A 380 10.75 29.92 -11.05
C SER A 380 12.16 30.31 -11.45
N GLU A 381 12.89 29.41 -12.12
CA GLU A 381 14.22 29.69 -12.70
C GLU A 381 14.14 30.25 -14.12
N GLY A 382 12.96 30.22 -14.74
CA GLY A 382 12.69 30.77 -16.06
C GLY A 382 11.20 30.89 -16.33
N GLN A 383 10.83 31.19 -17.57
CA GLN A 383 9.43 31.38 -17.96
C GLN A 383 8.65 30.05 -17.85
N PRO A 384 7.56 30.00 -17.05
CA PRO A 384 6.67 28.86 -17.01
C PRO A 384 6.08 28.51 -18.38
N ASP A 385 5.99 27.23 -18.68
CA ASP A 385 5.28 26.73 -19.86
C ASP A 385 3.79 26.61 -19.53
N ILE A 386 2.95 27.42 -20.21
CA ILE A 386 1.51 27.48 -19.97
C ILE A 386 0.76 27.05 -21.23
N THR A 387 0.00 25.98 -21.09
CA THR A 387 -0.91 25.48 -22.12
C THR A 387 -2.34 25.85 -21.76
N VAL A 388 -2.98 26.66 -22.60
CA VAL A 388 -4.38 27.05 -22.43
C VAL A 388 -5.25 25.90 -22.96
N PRO A 389 -6.19 25.35 -22.19
CA PRO A 389 -7.13 24.38 -22.71
C PRO A 389 -7.93 24.99 -23.87
N PRO A 390 -8.25 24.22 -24.93
CA PRO A 390 -9.04 24.73 -26.04
C PRO A 390 -10.37 25.29 -25.51
N ARG A 391 -10.69 26.55 -25.85
CA ARG A 391 -11.99 27.15 -25.50
C ARG A 391 -13.06 26.32 -26.19
N THR A 392 -13.80 25.53 -25.42
CA THR A 392 -15.02 24.92 -25.91
C THR A 392 -15.99 26.06 -26.20
N SER A 393 -16.23 26.32 -27.49
CA SER A 393 -17.25 27.25 -27.94
C SER A 393 -18.59 26.75 -27.41
N ARG A 394 -19.07 27.34 -26.32
CA ARG A 394 -20.44 27.12 -25.84
C ARG A 394 -21.39 27.62 -26.93
N GLY A 395 -21.94 26.68 -27.70
CA GLY A 395 -23.09 26.89 -28.57
C GLY A 395 -24.37 26.93 -27.78
#